data_AF-A0A7W5DC05-F1
#
_entry.id   AF-A0A7W5DC05-F1
#
_cell.length_a   1.000
_cell.length_b   1.000
_cell.length_c   1.000
_cell.angle_alpha   90.00
_cell.angle_beta   90.00
_cell.angle_gamma   90.00
#
_symmetry.space_group_name_H-M   'P 1'
#
loop_
_entity.id
_entity.type
_entity.pdbx_description
1 polymer ?
#
loop_
_entity_poly.entity_id
_entity_poly.type
_entity_poly.pdbx_seq_one_letter_code
_entity_poly.pdbx_strand_id
1 'polypeptide(L)' 'MTKAEMEKRGRGRPALDPAEKTQAVTVRLTLAQREKLTQLGGPVWIRDRIDKAKLPKE' A
#
# COMPACT_ATOMS: atom_id res chain seq x y z
N MET A 1 9.15 7.49 39.39
CA MET A 1 9.24 7.58 37.91
C MET A 1 8.88 8.99 37.52
N THR A 2 9.79 9.68 36.84
CA THR A 2 9.61 11.09 36.47
C THR A 2 8.71 11.22 35.24
N LYS A 3 8.03 12.37 35.08
CA LYS A 3 7.15 12.68 33.94
C LYS A 3 7.86 12.44 32.58
N ALA A 4 9.19 12.62 32.54
CA ALA A 4 10.04 12.35 31.40
C ALA A 4 10.19 10.86 31.04
N GLU A 5 10.08 9.94 32.02
CA GLU A 5 10.12 8.49 31.77
C GLU A 5 8.78 7.96 31.23
N MET A 6 7.66 8.60 31.56
CA MET A 6 6.35 8.24 31.00
C MET A 6 6.22 8.65 29.52
N GLU A 7 6.84 9.77 29.12
CA GLU A 7 6.77 10.25 27.73
C GLU A 7 7.61 9.42 26.74
N LYS A 8 8.61 8.68 27.24
CA LYS A 8 9.42 7.73 26.45
C LYS A 8 8.75 6.37 26.23
N ARG A 9 7.61 6.08 26.86
CA ARG A 9 6.88 4.82 26.67
C ARG A 9 6.04 4.88 25.39
N GLY A 10 6.72 4.62 24.28
CA GLY A 10 6.16 4.05 23.05
C GLY A 10 4.93 4.75 22.48
N ARG A 11 5.11 5.91 21.85
CA ARG A 11 4.16 6.33 20.82
C ARG A 11 4.28 5.31 19.68
N GLY A 12 3.18 4.61 19.37
CA GLY A 12 3.13 3.64 18.27
C GLY A 12 3.54 4.26 16.93
N ARG A 13 3.50 3.45 15.85
CA ARG A 13 3.87 3.93 14.51
C ARG A 13 3.13 5.24 14.20
N PRO A 14 3.83 6.32 13.84
CA PRO A 14 3.19 7.60 13.52
C PRO A 14 2.10 7.40 12.47
N ALA A 15 1.00 8.15 12.61
CA ALA A 15 -0.11 8.10 11.67
C ALA A 15 0.39 8.47 10.26
N LEU A 16 0.03 7.67 9.26
CA LEU A 16 0.32 7.97 7.87
C LEU A 16 -0.47 9.20 7.42
N ASP A 17 0.17 10.03 6.60
CA ASP A 17 -0.48 11.16 5.94
C ASP A 17 -1.72 10.65 5.16
N PRO A 18 -2.88 11.31 5.26
CA PRO A 18 -4.05 10.98 4.45
C PRO A 18 -3.77 10.83 2.95
N ALA A 19 -2.84 11.61 2.39
CA ALA A 19 -2.43 11.52 0.98
C ALA A 19 -1.63 10.24 0.67
N GLU A 20 -1.04 9.60 1.68
CA GLU A 20 -0.29 8.34 1.58
C GLU A 20 -1.12 7.12 2.00
N LYS A 21 -2.42 7.29 2.29
CA LYS A 21 -3.30 6.19 2.68
C LYS A 21 -3.62 5.31 1.48
N THR A 22 -2.80 4.28 1.28
CA THR A 22 -3.11 3.20 0.35
C THR A 22 -4.24 2.34 0.92
N GLN A 23 -5.27 2.09 0.12
CA GLN A 23 -6.29 1.09 0.44
C GLN A 23 -5.85 -0.28 -0.08
N ALA A 24 -6.01 -1.32 0.75
CA ALA A 24 -5.71 -2.68 0.34
C ALA A 24 -6.84 -3.21 -0.55
N VAL A 25 -6.48 -3.78 -1.70
CA VAL A 25 -7.40 -4.51 -2.58
C VAL A 25 -6.90 -5.94 -2.71
N THR A 26 -7.79 -6.89 -2.46
CA THR A 26 -7.48 -8.32 -2.60
C THR A 26 -7.94 -8.81 -3.97
N VAL A 27 -6.99 -9.29 -4.79
CA VAL A 27 -7.27 -9.90 -6.10
C VAL A 27 -6.85 -11.36 -6.05
N ARG A 28 -7.77 -12.26 -6.45
CA ARG A 28 -7.45 -13.69 -6.60
C ARG A 28 -6.81 -13.91 -7.97
N LEU A 29 -5.63 -14.51 -7.98
CA LEU A 29 -4.85 -14.80 -9.18
C LEU A 29 -4.49 -16.28 -9.20
N THR A 30 -4.30 -16.84 -10.40
CA THR A 30 -3.62 -18.14 -10.52
C THR A 30 -2.16 -18.02 -10.09
N LEU A 31 -1.51 -19.16 -9.80
CA LEU A 31 -0.08 -19.16 -9.44
C LEU A 31 0.77 -18.50 -10.54
N ALA A 32 0.56 -18.88 -11.79
CA ALA A 32 1.29 -18.33 -12.94
C ALA A 32 1.07 -16.81 -13.09
N GLN A 33 -0.16 -16.31 -12.86
CA GLN A 33 -0.43 -14.87 -12.89
C GLN A 33 0.26 -14.12 -11.74
N ARG A 34 0.30 -14.72 -10.55
CA ARG A 34 1.00 -14.14 -9.39
C ARG A 34 2.51 -14.09 -9.61
N GLU A 35 3.12 -15.14 -10.14
CA GLU A 35 4.55 -15.17 -10.49
C GLU A 35 4.89 -14.13 -11.55
N LYS A 36 4.07 -14.05 -12.61
CA LYS A 36 4.21 -13.02 -13.63
C LYS A 36 4.11 -11.62 -13.04
N LEU A 37 3.15 -11.38 -12.15
CA LEU A 37 3.01 -10.09 -11.47
C LEU A 37 4.27 -9.74 -10.65
N THR A 38 4.86 -10.71 -9.95
CA THR A 38 6.13 -10.51 -9.24
C THR A 38 7.25 -10.10 -10.20
N GLN A 39 7.39 -10.80 -11.33
CA GLN A 39 8.41 -10.48 -12.35
C GLN A 39 8.19 -9.10 -12.99
N LEU A 40 6.94 -8.66 -13.10
CA LEU A 40 6.59 -7.34 -13.64
C LEU A 40 6.83 -6.18 -12.67
N GLY A 41 7.21 -6.44 -11.41
CA GLY A 41 7.43 -5.40 -10.39
C GLY A 41 6.30 -5.25 -9.37
N GLY A 42 5.38 -6.21 -9.32
CA GLY A 42 4.37 -6.31 -8.27
C GLY A 42 3.41 -5.12 -8.21
N PRO A 43 3.11 -4.57 -7.02
CA PRO A 43 2.17 -3.46 -6.86
C PRO A 43 2.54 -2.18 -7.64
N VAL A 44 3.82 -1.93 -7.89
CA VAL A 44 4.26 -0.74 -8.66
C VAL A 44 3.74 -0.83 -10.10
N TRP A 45 3.85 -2.00 -10.71
CA TRP A 45 3.34 -2.23 -12.06
C TRP A 45 1.82 -2.07 -12.14
N ILE A 46 1.09 -2.51 -11.12
CA ILE A 46 -0.37 -2.33 -11.07
C ILE A 46 -0.73 -0.85 -11.03
N ARG A 47 -0.04 -0.06 -10.19
CA ARG A 47 -0.29 1.40 -10.08
C ARG A 47 -0.02 2.11 -11.42
N ASP A 48 1.12 1.82 -12.04
CA ASP A 48 1.46 2.37 -13.36
C ASP A 48 0.40 2.05 -14.42
N ARG A 49 -0.15 0.84 -14.41
CA ARG A 49 -1.24 0.44 -15.31
C ARG A 49 -2.55 1.16 -15.02
N ILE A 50 -2.87 1.41 -13.75
CA ILE A 50 -4.06 2.17 -13.34
C ILE A 50 -3.92 3.63 -13.77
N ASP A 51 -2.78 4.26 -13.50
CA ASP A 51 -2.54 5.67 -13.81
C ASP A 51 -2.61 5.96 -15.32
N LYS A 52 -2.23 4.97 -16.15
CA LYS A 52 -2.32 5.04 -17.63
C LYS A 52 -3.70 4.67 -18.17
N ALA A 53 -4.56 4.01 -17.40
CA ALA A 53 -5.84 3.54 -17.87
C ALA A 53 -6.84 4.71 -17.98
N LYS A 54 -7.57 4.78 -19.11
CA LYS A 54 -8.71 5.68 -19.24
C LYS A 54 -9.95 5.00 -18.68
N LEU A 55 -10.77 5.75 -17.94
CA LEU A 55 -12.08 5.27 -17.53
C LEU A 55 -12.98 5.05 -18.76
N PRO A 56 -13.86 4.05 -18.75
CA PRO A 56 -14.89 3.90 -19.77
C PRO A 56 -15.74 5.17 -19.87
N LYS A 57 -16.12 5.57 -21.08
CA LYS A 57 -17.13 6.62 -21.27
C LYS A 57 -18.51 5.96 -21.14
N GLU A 58 -19.36 6.56 -20.32
CA GLU A 58 -20.78 6.20 -20.22
C GLU A 58 -21.53 6.42 -21.54
#